data_AF-A0A1W2ESH9-F1
#
_entry.id   AF-A0A1W2ESH9-F1
#
_cell.length_a   1.000
_cell.length_b   1.000
_cell.length_c   1.000
_cell.angle_alpha   90.00
_cell.angle_beta   90.00
_cell.angle_gamma   90.00
#
_symmetry.space_group_name_H-M   'P 1'
#
loop_
_entity.id
_entity.type
_entity.pdbx_description
1 polymer ?
#
loop_
_entity_poly.entity_id
_entity_poly.type
_entity_poly.pdbx_seq_one_letter_code
_entity_poly.pdbx_strand_id
1 'polypeptide(L)' 'MRRETFIRILTAIKLVSNNVSVVENFNNKALVTVRVPEIAGDSPKQFRSLRKVLSYCSYFSVRAEAGELVVTLEFNWM' A
#
# COMPACT_ATOMS: atom_id res chain seq x y z
N MET A 1 -9.27 -8.28 -10.41
CA MET A 1 -7.93 -8.69 -9.94
C MET A 1 -8.07 -10.04 -9.24
N ARG A 2 -7.17 -11.00 -9.50
CA ARG A 2 -7.22 -12.31 -8.83
C ARG A 2 -6.83 -12.19 -7.35
N ARG A 3 -7.47 -13.00 -6.48
CA ARG A 3 -7.22 -13.04 -5.03
C ARG A 3 -5.73 -13.23 -4.66
N GLU A 4 -5.01 -14.05 -5.43
CA GLU A 4 -3.58 -14.29 -5.24
C GLU A 4 -2.73 -13.03 -5.44
N THR A 5 -3.07 -12.20 -6.44
CA THR A 5 -2.41 -10.92 -6.70
C THR A 5 -2.63 -9.97 -5.53
N PHE A 6 -3.87 -9.91 -5.03
CA PHE A 6 -4.21 -9.10 -3.86
C PHE A 6 -3.43 -9.52 -2.61
N ILE A 7 -3.35 -10.81 -2.31
CA ILE A 7 -2.55 -11.34 -1.19
C ILE A 7 -1.07 -11.00 -1.35
N ARG A 8 -0.51 -11.17 -2.56
CA ARG A 8 0.89 -10.81 -2.84
C ARG A 8 1.17 -9.32 -2.60
N ILE A 9 0.23 -8.46 -2.97
CA ILE A 9 0.35 -7.02 -2.75
C ILE A 9 0.31 -6.69 -1.26
N LEU A 10 -0.64 -7.26 -0.50
CA LEU A 10 -0.71 -7.05 0.95
C LEU A 10 0.57 -7.51 1.65
N THR A 11 1.12 -8.66 1.26
CA THR A 11 2.41 -9.14 1.80
C THR A 11 3.56 -8.21 1.43
N ALA A 12 3.60 -7.69 0.20
CA ALA A 12 4.62 -6.74 -0.22
C ALA A 12 4.53 -5.42 0.57
N ILE A 13 3.32 -4.91 0.82
CA ILE A 13 3.09 -3.71 1.64
C ILE A 13 3.57 -3.94 3.08
N LYS A 14 3.22 -5.08 3.70
CA LYS A 14 3.72 -5.44 5.03
C LYS A 14 5.25 -5.58 5.11
N LEU A 15 5.90 -5.97 4.02
CA LEU A 15 7.37 -6.06 3.96
C LEU A 15 8.05 -4.69 3.85
N VAL A 16 7.37 -3.69 3.30
CA VAL A 16 7.95 -2.34 3.12
C VAL A 16 7.48 -1.35 4.18
N SER A 17 6.43 -1.67 4.96
CA SER A 17 5.90 -0.77 5.98
C SER A 17 5.54 -1.51 7.25
N ASN A 18 6.06 -1.00 8.37
CA ASN A 18 5.86 -1.60 9.68
C ASN A 18 4.42 -1.42 10.20
N ASN A 19 3.65 -0.44 9.69
CA ASN A 19 2.32 -0.10 10.19
C ASN A 19 1.26 -0.04 9.07
N VAL A 20 0.69 -1.20 8.72
CA VAL A 20 -0.48 -1.31 7.83
C VAL A 20 -1.74 -1.36 8.69
N SER A 21 -2.59 -0.34 8.62
CA SER A 21 -3.64 -0.16 9.64
C SER A 21 -5.05 -0.47 9.15
N VAL A 22 -5.35 -0.43 7.85
CA VAL A 22 -6.72 -0.64 7.36
C VAL A 22 -6.73 -1.33 6.00
N VAL A 23 -7.50 -2.42 5.89
CA VAL A 23 -7.88 -3.06 4.62
C VAL A 23 -9.40 -3.11 4.58
N GLU A 24 -9.99 -2.20 3.82
CA GLU A 24 -11.43 -2.17 3.60
C GLU A 24 -11.75 -2.79 2.24
N ASN A 25 -12.65 -3.77 2.22
CA ASN A 25 -13.09 -4.45 1.01
C ASN A 25 -14.54 -4.03 0.70
N PHE A 26 -14.72 -3.19 -0.31
CA PHE A 26 -16.02 -2.67 -0.72
C PHE A 26 -16.21 -2.85 -2.22
N ASN A 27 -17.30 -3.48 -2.67
CA ASN A 27 -17.72 -3.51 -4.08
C ASN A 27 -16.58 -3.70 -5.08
N ASN A 28 -15.94 -4.87 -5.05
CA ASN A 28 -14.81 -5.19 -5.94
C ASN A 28 -13.60 -4.24 -5.78
N LYS A 29 -13.50 -3.48 -4.68
CA LYS A 29 -12.35 -2.63 -4.41
C LYS A 29 -11.75 -2.96 -3.06
N ALA A 30 -10.44 -2.83 -2.97
CA ALA A 30 -9.72 -2.86 -1.71
C ALA A 30 -9.03 -1.52 -1.48
N LEU A 31 -9.31 -0.90 -0.34
CA LEU A 31 -8.65 0.30 0.13
C LEU A 31 -7.64 -0.10 1.20
N VAL A 32 -6.36 0.21 0.96
CA VAL A 32 -5.27 -0.08 1.90
C VAL A 32 -4.68 1.23 2.41
N THR A 33 -4.69 1.41 3.72
CA THR A 33 -4.06 2.58 4.38
C THR A 33 -2.79 2.16 5.10
N VAL A 34 -1.69 2.76 4.70
CA VAL A 34 -0.36 2.56 5.26
C VAL A 34 0.05 3.82 6.00
N ARG A 35 0.45 3.69 7.26
CA ARG A 35 0.99 4.80 8.06
C ARG A 35 2.49 4.62 8.19
N VAL A 36 3.25 5.65 7.82
CA VAL A 36 4.71 5.62 7.81
C VAL A 36 5.20 6.71 8.76
N PRO A 37 5.73 6.36 9.95
CA PRO A 37 6.08 7.32 10.99
C PRO A 37 7.33 8.15 10.68
N GLU A 38 8.16 7.73 9.73
CA GLU A 38 9.32 8.49 9.25
C GLU A 38 9.72 7.96 7.87
N ILE A 39 10.19 8.82 6.95
CA ILE A 39 10.85 8.36 5.71
C ILE A 39 12.22 7.79 6.11
N ALA A 40 12.23 6.61 6.71
CA ALA A 40 13.44 5.84 6.91
C ALA A 40 14.02 5.56 5.53
N GLY A 41 15.28 5.92 5.29
CA GLY A 41 15.94 5.80 3.98
C GLY A 41 15.68 4.44 3.34
N ASP A 42 14.76 4.42 2.39
CA ASP A 42 14.25 3.20 1.78
C ASP A 42 15.40 2.49 1.06
N SER A 43 15.63 1.22 1.40
CA SER A 43 16.58 0.40 0.64
C SER A 43 16.12 0.33 -0.83
N PRO A 44 17.03 0.22 -1.82
CA PRO A 44 16.67 0.07 -3.23
C PRO A 44 15.69 -1.08 -3.50
N LYS A 45 15.68 -2.10 -2.63
CA LYS A 45 14.75 -3.23 -2.68
C LYS A 45 13.33 -2.80 -2.28
N GLN A 46 13.17 -1.99 -1.23
CA GLN A 46 11.87 -1.46 -0.80
C GLN A 46 11.28 -0.54 -1.88
N PHE A 47 12.07 0.34 -2.49
CA PHE A 47 11.61 1.17 -3.61
C PHE A 47 11.10 0.36 -4.80
N ARG A 48 11.80 -0.71 -5.18
CA ARG A 48 11.34 -1.60 -6.27
C ARG A 48 10.04 -2.32 -5.91
N SER A 49 9.93 -2.81 -4.67
CA SER A 49 8.69 -3.43 -4.18
C SER A 49 7.53 -2.43 -4.18
N LEU A 50 7.76 -1.20 -3.70
CA LEU A 50 6.76 -0.15 -3.67
C LEU A 50 6.28 0.22 -5.08
N ARG A 51 7.20 0.46 -6.03
CA ARG A 51 6.85 0.71 -7.44
C ARG A 51 5.99 -0.42 -8.03
N LYS A 52 6.33 -1.67 -7.70
CA LYS A 52 5.55 -2.82 -8.15
C LYS A 52 4.15 -2.81 -7.54
N VAL A 53 4.00 -2.53 -6.25
CA VAL A 53 2.68 -2.37 -5.61
C VAL A 53 1.87 -1.27 -6.28
N LEU A 54 2.46 -0.09 -6.51
CA LEU A 54 1.80 1.04 -7.13
C LEU A 54 1.30 0.73 -8.55
N SER A 55 2.02 -0.12 -9.31
CA SER A 55 1.59 -0.56 -10.65
C SER A 55 0.28 -1.35 -10.68
N TYR A 56 -0.13 -1.93 -9.54
CA TYR A 56 -1.40 -2.65 -9.41
C TYR A 56 -2.53 -1.80 -8.85
N CYS A 57 -2.23 -0.58 -8.38
CA CYS A 57 -3.23 0.31 -7.81
C CYS A 57 -4.04 0.99 -8.92
N SER A 58 -5.35 1.11 -8.74
CA SER A 58 -6.19 1.99 -9.55
C SER A 58 -6.00 3.46 -9.15
N TYR A 59 -5.66 3.71 -7.89
CA TYR A 59 -5.43 5.03 -7.33
C TYR A 59 -4.46 4.96 -6.16
N PHE A 60 -3.67 6.02 -5.96
CA PHE A 60 -2.93 6.20 -4.72
C PHE A 60 -2.93 7.68 -4.29
N SER A 61 -2.91 7.92 -2.98
CA SER A 61 -2.73 9.26 -2.42
C SER A 61 -1.78 9.21 -1.23
N VAL A 62 -0.96 10.25 -1.08
CA VAL A 62 -0.07 10.42 0.07
C VAL A 62 -0.49 11.70 0.78
N ARG A 63 -0.72 11.62 2.10
CA ARG A 63 -1.03 12.77 2.96
C ARG A 63 -0.10 12.76 4.16
N ALA A 64 0.35 13.93 4.59
CA ALA A 64 1.05 14.08 5.87
C ALA A 64 0.02 14.32 6.98
N GLU A 65 0.12 13.58 8.08
CA GLU A 65 -0.79 13.67 9.22
C GLU A 65 -0.02 13.45 10.53
N ALA A 66 -0.04 14.45 11.42
CA ALA A 66 0.51 14.36 12.79
C ALA A 66 1.94 13.76 12.91
N GLY A 67 2.84 14.07 11.96
CA GLY A 67 4.21 13.54 11.95
C GLY A 67 4.37 12.20 11.23
N GLU A 68 3.29 11.63 10.69
CA GLU A 68 3.30 10.43 9.86
C GLU A 68 2.93 10.75 8.40
N LEU A 69 3.28 9.85 7.49
CA LEU A 69 2.75 9.82 6.13
C LEU A 69 1.68 8.73 6.02
N VAL A 70 0.48 9.14 5.62
CA VAL A 70 -0.64 8.27 5.33
C VAL A 70 -0.69 8.03 3.83
N VAL A 71 -0.38 6.81 3.40
CA VAL A 71 -0.50 6.36 2.02
C VAL A 71 -1.78 5.55 1.88
N THR A 72 -2.68 6.02 1.03
CA THR A 72 -3.90 5.32 0.67
C THR A 72 -3.71 4.70 -0.71
N LEU A 73 -3.97 3.41 -0.85
CA LEU A 73 -3.90 2.65 -2.09
C LEU A 73 -5.26 2.04 -2.39
N GLU A 74 -5.80 2.30 -3.59
CA GLU A 74 -7.01 1.64 -4.07
C GLU A 74 -6.63 0.55 -5.07
N PHE A 75 -7.23 -0.63 -4.93
CA PHE A 75 -7.13 -1.73 -5.87
C PHE A 75 -8.52 -2.07 -6.37
N ASN A 76 -8.72 -2.14 -7.68
CA ASN A 76 -10.00 -2.53 -8.27
C ASN A 76 -9.96 -3.99 -8.78
N TRP A 77 -11.06 -4.69 -8.59
CA TRP A 77 -11.32 -6.04 -9.06
C TRP A 77 -12.26 -5.97 -10.26
N MET A 78 -11.68 -5.98 -11.47
CA MET A 78 -12.38 -6.59 -12.61
C MET A 78 -12.39 -8.11 -12.47
#